data_AF-A0A7C8IY37-F1
#
_entry.id   AF-A0A7C8IY37-F1
#
_cell.length_a   1.000
_cell.length_b   1.000
_cell.length_c   1.000
_cell.angle_alpha   90.00
_cell.angle_beta   90.00
_cell.angle_gamma   90.00
#
_symmetry.space_group_name_H-M   'P 1'
#
loop_
_entity.id
_entity.type
_entity.pdbx_description
1 polymer ?
#
loop_
_entity_poly.entity_id
_entity_poly.type
_entity_poly.pdbx_seq_one_letter_code
_entity_poly.pdbx_strand_id
1 'polypeptide(L)'
;MQIKNALISVNSLPKEPLDSSDDTVRAAEDAAIALWNTISQLRHDLVKSRDGKDSKKATNKRKHEDITRDTSLDQVWGAMKKMESDSTVYRTSTLEKWSSRVQASANIVPTAKKLNQSTTVQTISSQLREHLVDVSGEVAKSKVPQESAPVQKARKIDEDASIYDDTDFYKRLLLVLLEQRGNSATNGGVIQLAPADLQELKVKKKRANVDTKASKGRKLRYHVHEKLQNFMMPDDSLSWHGRQIDEFFSSLMGQKRRMLDEQSEDEEDEGMIPVSQLFRNVAVA
;
A
#
# COMPACT_ATOMS: atom_id res chain seq x y z
N MET A 1 -11.75 -14.27 -1.45
CA MET A 1 -13.17 -13.83 -1.40
C MET A 1 -13.93 -14.50 -0.26
N GLN A 2 -13.91 -15.84 -0.14
CA GLN A 2 -14.66 -16.54 0.93
C GLN A 2 -14.29 -16.09 2.36
N ILE A 3 -12.99 -15.96 2.68
CA ILE A 3 -12.55 -15.54 4.03
C ILE A 3 -12.97 -14.11 4.37
N LYS A 4 -12.80 -13.16 3.44
CA LYS A 4 -13.25 -11.77 3.64
C LYS A 4 -14.75 -11.70 3.91
N ASN A 5 -15.55 -12.44 3.14
CA ASN A 5 -17.00 -12.47 3.33
C ASN A 5 -17.38 -13.11 4.68
N ALA A 6 -16.65 -14.15 5.11
CA ALA A 6 -16.83 -14.74 6.43
C ALA A 6 -16.53 -13.74 7.55
N LEU A 7 -15.42 -12.99 7.48
CA LEU A 7 -15.09 -11.96 8.46
C LEU A 7 -16.15 -10.85 8.52
N ILE A 8 -16.64 -10.39 7.36
CA ILE A 8 -17.74 -9.42 7.30
C ILE A 8 -19.00 -10.00 7.98
N SER A 9 -19.32 -11.26 7.75
CA SER A 9 -20.48 -11.91 8.39
C SER A 9 -20.32 -12.03 9.91
N VAL A 10 -19.14 -12.39 10.40
CA VAL A 10 -18.84 -12.51 11.84
C VAL A 10 -18.91 -11.14 12.50
N ASN A 11 -18.28 -10.13 11.90
CA ASN A 11 -18.30 -8.77 12.42
C ASN A 11 -19.72 -8.17 12.39
N SER A 12 -20.61 -8.63 11.51
CA SER A 12 -21.99 -8.13 11.41
C SER A 12 -23.01 -8.93 12.23
N LEU A 13 -22.55 -9.88 13.05
CA LEU A 13 -23.44 -10.61 13.95
C LEU A 13 -24.17 -9.63 14.88
N PRO A 14 -25.50 -9.78 15.06
CA PRO A 14 -26.26 -8.94 15.97
C PRO A 14 -25.71 -9.05 17.39
N LYS A 15 -25.54 -7.92 18.07
CA LYS A 15 -25.25 -7.88 19.53
C LYS A 15 -26.53 -8.01 20.36
N GLU A 16 -27.62 -8.53 19.79
CA GLU A 16 -28.88 -8.67 20.52
C GLU A 16 -28.74 -9.69 21.64
N PRO A 17 -29.40 -9.46 22.80
CA PRO A 17 -29.42 -10.44 23.87
C PRO A 17 -30.06 -11.73 23.34
N LEU A 18 -29.27 -12.81 23.36
CA LEU A 18 -29.74 -14.14 23.01
C LEU A 18 -30.88 -14.55 23.94
N ASP A 19 -31.85 -15.29 23.41
CA ASP A 19 -32.91 -15.90 24.20
C ASP A 19 -32.29 -16.88 25.21
N SER A 20 -32.18 -16.43 26.46
CA SER A 20 -31.50 -17.12 27.55
C SER A 20 -32.42 -18.12 28.24
N SER A 21 -33.19 -18.87 27.44
CA SER A 21 -33.95 -20.02 27.95
C SER A 21 -32.97 -21.09 28.43
N ASP A 22 -33.25 -21.71 29.58
CA ASP A 22 -32.42 -22.79 30.11
C ASP A 22 -32.25 -23.95 29.10
N ASP A 23 -33.23 -24.15 28.22
CA ASP A 23 -33.18 -25.17 27.18
C ASP A 23 -32.21 -24.81 26.04
N THR A 24 -32.11 -23.53 25.66
CA THR A 24 -31.17 -23.08 24.63
C THR A 24 -29.74 -23.14 25.15
N VAL A 25 -29.54 -22.80 26.43
CA VAL A 25 -28.25 -22.92 27.12
C VAL A 25 -27.80 -24.38 27.21
N ARG A 26 -28.67 -25.29 27.64
CA ARG A 26 -28.36 -26.72 27.70
C ARG A 26 -28.05 -27.31 26.33
N ALA A 27 -28.83 -26.96 25.30
CA ALA A 27 -28.57 -27.41 23.94
C ALA A 27 -27.22 -26.90 23.42
N ALA A 28 -26.85 -25.66 23.74
CA ALA A 28 -25.56 -25.09 23.39
C ALA A 28 -24.40 -25.79 24.11
N GLU A 29 -24.55 -26.13 25.40
CA GLU A 29 -23.57 -26.90 26.15
C GLU A 29 -23.35 -28.30 25.55
N ASP A 30 -24.43 -29.01 25.21
CA ASP A 30 -24.33 -30.32 24.55
C ASP A 30 -23.61 -30.23 23.21
N ALA A 31 -23.95 -29.23 22.40
CA ALA A 31 -23.27 -28.99 21.13
C ALA A 31 -21.78 -28.66 21.33
N ALA A 32 -21.43 -27.89 22.36
CA ALA A 32 -20.04 -27.56 22.68
C ALA A 32 -19.24 -28.78 23.13
N ILE A 33 -19.81 -29.64 23.97
CA ILE A 33 -19.17 -30.90 24.42
C ILE A 33 -18.98 -31.84 23.23
N ALA A 34 -20.01 -32.01 22.40
CA ALA A 34 -19.91 -32.82 21.18
C ALA A 34 -18.80 -32.30 20.25
N LEU A 35 -18.75 -30.99 20.01
CA LEU A 35 -17.71 -30.36 19.21
C LEU A 35 -16.32 -30.61 19.81
N TRP A 36 -16.18 -30.43 21.13
CA TRP A 36 -14.91 -30.67 21.81
C TRP A 36 -14.42 -32.10 21.62
N ASN A 37 -15.29 -33.08 21.84
CA ASN A 37 -14.96 -34.50 21.68
C ASN A 37 -14.57 -34.81 20.24
N THR A 38 -15.28 -34.28 19.24
CA THR A 38 -14.91 -34.47 17.82
C THR A 38 -13.53 -33.88 17.49
N ILE A 39 -13.22 -32.68 17.98
CA ILE A 39 -11.91 -32.04 17.77
C ILE A 39 -10.80 -32.83 18.47
N SER A 40 -11.05 -33.28 19.69
CA SER A 40 -10.08 -34.00 20.50
C SER A 40 -9.80 -35.40 19.91
N GLN A 41 -10.84 -36.09 19.43
CA GLN A 41 -10.72 -37.33 18.67
C GLN A 41 -9.92 -37.13 17.38
N LEU A 42 -10.24 -36.10 16.59
CA LEU A 42 -9.50 -35.79 15.35
C LEU A 42 -8.01 -35.52 15.64
N ARG A 43 -7.71 -34.78 16.71
CA ARG A 43 -6.32 -34.55 17.15
C ARG A 43 -5.64 -35.86 17.52
N HIS A 44 -6.32 -36.74 18.25
CA HIS A 44 -5.77 -38.04 18.64
C HIS A 44 -5.51 -38.93 17.42
N ASP A 45 -6.43 -38.95 16.44
CA ASP A 45 -6.26 -39.69 15.19
C ASP A 45 -5.11 -39.16 14.33
N LEU A 46 -4.91 -37.84 14.28
CA LEU A 46 -3.74 -37.25 13.62
C LEU A 46 -2.43 -37.69 14.27
N VAL A 47 -2.35 -37.67 15.61
CA VAL A 47 -1.17 -38.15 16.35
C VAL A 47 -0.93 -39.64 16.13
N LYS A 48 -1.99 -40.45 16.18
CA LYS A 48 -1.92 -41.90 15.93
C LYS A 48 -1.48 -42.20 14.50
N SER A 49 -1.97 -41.46 13.50
CA SER A 49 -1.57 -41.61 12.10
C SER A 49 -0.08 -41.27 11.88
N ARG A 50 0.44 -40.30 12.65
CA ARG A 50 1.85 -39.90 12.64
C ARG A 50 2.74 -40.98 13.24
N ASP A 51 2.47 -41.40 14.48
CA ASP A 51 3.31 -42.34 15.22
C ASP A 51 3.18 -43.79 14.70
N GLY A 52 2.12 -44.07 13.93
CA GLY A 52 1.86 -45.36 13.30
C GLY A 52 2.83 -45.74 12.16
N LYS A 53 3.60 -44.80 11.60
CA LYS A 53 4.62 -45.10 10.57
C LYS A 53 5.98 -45.51 11.16
N ASP A 54 6.34 -45.02 12.34
CA ASP A 54 7.68 -45.20 12.93
C ASP A 54 7.72 -46.12 14.16
N SER A 55 6.58 -46.49 14.76
CA SER A 55 6.57 -47.33 15.97
C SER A 55 6.07 -48.76 15.70
N LYS A 56 7.01 -49.72 15.58
CA LYS A 56 6.74 -51.16 15.73
C LYS A 56 6.53 -51.59 17.20
N LYS A 57 6.42 -50.63 18.12
CA LYS A 57 6.39 -50.88 19.57
C LYS A 57 5.51 -49.86 20.29
N ALA A 58 4.20 -49.95 20.11
CA ALA A 58 3.23 -49.17 20.90
C ALA A 58 2.38 -50.12 21.75
N THR A 59 2.92 -50.45 22.92
CA THR A 59 2.22 -51.10 24.02
C THR A 59 1.15 -50.13 24.56
N ASN A 60 -0.11 -50.60 24.64
CA ASN A 60 -1.26 -49.95 25.28
C ASN A 60 -1.56 -48.51 24.84
N LYS A 61 -2.30 -48.43 23.74
CA LYS A 61 -3.06 -47.26 23.29
C LYS A 61 -3.94 -46.77 24.45
N ARG A 62 -3.58 -45.65 25.08
CA ARG A 62 -4.53 -44.92 25.93
C ARG A 62 -5.73 -44.58 25.05
N LYS A 63 -6.91 -45.07 25.41
CA LYS A 63 -8.14 -44.64 24.74
C LYS A 63 -8.28 -43.14 25.04
N HIS A 64 -8.62 -42.37 24.02
CA HIS A 64 -9.07 -41.00 24.22
C HIS A 64 -10.34 -41.06 25.08
N GLU A 65 -10.39 -40.24 26.13
CA GLU A 65 -11.52 -40.16 27.05
C GLU A 65 -12.40 -38.98 26.62
N ASP A 66 -13.67 -39.28 26.36
CA ASP A 66 -14.66 -38.28 26.00
C ASP A 66 -15.05 -37.45 27.22
N ILE A 67 -15.15 -36.14 27.01
CA ILE A 67 -15.59 -35.21 28.03
C ILE A 67 -17.11 -35.30 28.12
N THR A 68 -17.61 -35.36 29.35
CA THR A 68 -19.05 -35.36 29.67
C THR A 68 -19.38 -34.10 30.47
N ARG A 69 -20.67 -33.76 30.58
CA ARG A 69 -21.15 -32.59 31.35
C ARG A 69 -20.58 -32.49 32.77
N ASP A 70 -20.33 -33.61 33.43
CA ASP A 70 -19.81 -33.65 34.80
C ASP A 70 -18.30 -33.38 34.90
N THR A 71 -17.62 -33.19 33.76
CA THR A 71 -16.19 -32.92 33.74
C THR A 71 -15.94 -31.47 34.09
N SER A 72 -15.15 -31.21 35.13
CA SER A 72 -14.81 -29.85 35.53
C SER A 72 -14.03 -29.13 34.42
N LEU A 73 -14.33 -27.85 34.21
CA LEU A 73 -13.65 -27.00 33.22
C LEU A 73 -12.11 -27.02 33.39
N ASP A 74 -11.63 -27.08 34.64
CA ASP A 74 -10.19 -27.15 34.93
C ASP A 74 -9.56 -28.46 34.43
N GLN A 75 -10.31 -29.56 34.50
CA GLN A 75 -9.86 -30.86 33.98
C GLN A 75 -9.84 -30.84 32.45
N VAL A 76 -10.87 -30.27 31.81
CA VAL A 76 -10.91 -30.06 30.35
C VAL A 76 -9.70 -29.25 29.90
N TRP A 77 -9.43 -28.14 30.57
CA TRP A 77 -8.32 -27.24 30.26
C TRP A 77 -6.96 -27.89 30.50
N GLY A 78 -6.81 -28.65 31.58
CA GLY A 78 -5.60 -29.42 31.88
C GLY A 78 -5.30 -30.47 30.81
N ALA A 79 -6.31 -31.21 30.36
CA ALA A 79 -6.17 -32.19 29.28
C ALA A 79 -5.75 -31.51 27.96
N MET A 80 -6.36 -30.36 27.63
CA MET A 80 -6.01 -29.59 26.44
C MET A 80 -4.56 -29.09 26.49
N LYS A 81 -4.14 -28.51 27.62
CA LYS A 81 -2.76 -28.03 27.82
C LYS A 81 -1.74 -29.14 27.65
N LYS A 82 -2.03 -30.34 28.18
CA LYS A 82 -1.15 -31.50 28.04
C LYS A 82 -1.04 -31.96 26.58
N MET A 83 -2.16 -32.08 25.87
CA MET A 83 -2.13 -32.39 24.43
C MET A 83 -1.36 -31.34 23.63
N GLU A 84 -1.48 -30.06 24.01
CA GLU A 84 -0.76 -28.97 23.37
C GLU A 84 0.75 -29.06 23.67
N SER A 85 1.17 -29.31 24.91
CA SER A 85 2.59 -29.48 25.25
C SER A 85 3.22 -30.66 24.51
N ASP A 86 2.53 -31.81 24.48
CA ASP A 86 3.03 -33.03 23.83
C ASP A 86 3.21 -32.84 22.31
N SER A 87 2.35 -32.04 21.68
CA SER A 87 2.42 -31.76 20.24
C SER A 87 3.34 -30.60 19.87
N THR A 88 3.77 -29.78 20.83
CA THR A 88 4.57 -28.56 20.58
C THR A 88 5.93 -28.91 19.97
N VAL A 89 6.64 -29.89 20.54
CA VAL A 89 7.98 -30.31 20.08
C VAL A 89 7.95 -30.75 18.61
N TYR A 90 6.92 -31.51 18.22
CA TYR A 90 6.75 -31.96 16.85
C TYR A 90 6.45 -30.78 15.91
N ARG A 91 5.57 -29.86 16.31
CA ARG A 91 5.22 -28.68 15.51
C ARG A 91 6.44 -27.80 15.29
N THR A 92 7.23 -27.51 16.33
CA THR A 92 8.44 -26.70 16.21
C THR A 92 9.48 -27.38 15.31
N SER A 93 9.71 -28.68 15.48
CA SER A 93 10.65 -29.45 14.64
C SER A 93 10.21 -29.47 13.16
N THR A 94 8.92 -29.69 12.91
CA THR A 94 8.37 -29.70 11.54
C THR A 94 8.47 -28.31 10.89
N LEU A 95 8.14 -27.26 11.64
CA LEU A 95 8.28 -25.87 11.18
C LEU A 95 9.73 -25.54 10.84
N GLU A 96 10.68 -25.92 11.69
CA GLU A 96 12.11 -25.69 11.44
C GLU A 96 12.61 -26.46 10.21
N LYS A 97 12.18 -27.73 10.04
CA LYS A 97 12.50 -28.55 8.86
C LYS A 97 11.99 -27.92 7.56
N TRP A 98 10.76 -27.44 7.54
CA TRP A 98 10.21 -26.82 6.33
C TRP A 98 10.75 -25.42 6.11
N SER A 99 11.00 -24.65 7.17
CA SER A 99 11.67 -23.36 7.08
C SER A 99 13.06 -23.51 6.45
N SER A 100 13.90 -24.44 6.93
CA SER A 100 15.23 -24.65 6.35
C SER A 100 15.17 -25.09 4.90
N ARG A 101 14.23 -26.00 4.55
CA ARG A 101 14.04 -26.45 3.18
C ARG A 101 13.59 -25.32 2.24
N VAL A 102 12.65 -24.48 2.68
CA VAL A 102 12.19 -23.33 1.90
C VAL A 102 13.33 -22.33 1.70
N GLN A 103 14.02 -21.95 2.77
CA GLN A 103 15.18 -21.04 2.69
C GLN A 103 16.27 -21.57 1.75
N ALA A 104 16.56 -22.88 1.81
CA ALA A 104 17.52 -23.52 0.90
C ALA A 104 17.04 -23.58 -0.55
N SER A 105 15.74 -23.83 -0.79
CA SER A 105 15.18 -23.98 -2.14
C SER A 105 14.95 -22.64 -2.85
N ALA A 106 14.72 -21.58 -2.09
CA ALA A 106 14.14 -20.38 -2.68
C ALA A 106 15.18 -19.47 -3.35
N ASN A 107 16.50 -19.65 -3.12
CA ASN A 107 17.54 -18.67 -3.50
C ASN A 107 17.10 -17.21 -3.22
N ILE A 108 16.20 -17.03 -2.25
CA ILE A 108 15.72 -15.72 -1.82
C ILE A 108 16.91 -15.18 -1.06
N VAL A 109 17.75 -14.43 -1.77
CA VAL A 109 18.63 -13.46 -1.12
C VAL A 109 17.70 -12.68 -0.21
N PRO A 110 17.88 -12.74 1.13
CA PRO A 110 17.04 -11.97 2.02
C PRO A 110 17.14 -10.53 1.56
N THR A 111 16.04 -10.02 1.01
CA THR A 111 15.96 -8.70 0.41
C THR A 111 15.79 -7.69 1.54
N ALA A 112 16.73 -7.74 2.48
CA ALA A 112 16.90 -6.86 3.62
C ALA A 112 18.19 -7.28 4.37
N LYS A 113 19.35 -7.31 3.70
CA LYS A 113 20.60 -7.07 4.43
C LYS A 113 20.59 -5.61 4.88
N LYS A 114 19.87 -5.31 5.96
CA LYS A 114 20.17 -4.13 6.78
C LYS A 114 21.59 -4.37 7.31
N LEU A 115 22.51 -3.50 6.93
CA LEU A 115 23.96 -3.67 7.02
C LEU A 115 24.52 -3.92 8.45
N ASN A 116 23.70 -3.89 9.50
CA ASN A 116 24.16 -3.93 10.89
C ASN A 116 23.41 -4.89 11.83
N GLN A 117 22.59 -5.82 11.33
CA GLN A 117 22.05 -6.88 12.21
C GLN A 117 22.98 -8.09 12.18
N SER A 118 23.65 -8.32 13.31
CA SER A 118 24.44 -9.52 13.60
C SER A 118 23.63 -10.76 13.22
N THR A 119 24.09 -11.48 12.20
CA THR A 119 23.53 -12.74 11.68
C THR A 119 23.74 -13.85 12.71
N THR A 120 23.02 -13.78 13.83
CA THR A 120 22.63 -15.00 14.51
C THR A 120 21.51 -15.59 13.68
N VAL A 121 21.68 -16.83 13.20
CA VAL A 121 20.65 -17.56 12.48
C VAL A 121 19.51 -17.80 13.46
N GLN A 122 18.60 -16.84 13.60
CA GLN A 122 17.44 -17.02 14.43
C GLN A 122 16.55 -18.07 13.78
N THR A 123 16.19 -19.11 14.54
CA THR A 123 15.20 -20.07 14.09
C THR A 123 13.87 -19.36 13.85
N ILE A 124 13.08 -19.84 12.88
CA ILE A 124 11.72 -19.34 12.65
C ILE A 124 10.90 -19.35 13.95
N SER A 125 11.14 -20.35 14.81
CA SER A 125 10.49 -20.49 16.11
C SER A 125 10.90 -19.41 17.11
N SER A 126 12.13 -18.89 17.05
CA SER A 126 12.59 -17.74 17.84
C SER A 126 11.92 -16.45 17.36
N GLN A 127 11.94 -16.20 16.05
CA GLN A 127 11.33 -15.01 15.45
C GLN A 127 9.83 -14.94 15.75
N LEU A 128 9.11 -16.06 15.61
CA LEU A 128 7.69 -16.13 15.95
C LEU A 128 7.43 -15.82 17.42
N ARG A 129 8.28 -16.29 18.35
CA ARG A 129 8.14 -15.97 19.77
C ARG A 129 8.39 -14.49 20.05
N GLU A 130 9.39 -13.90 19.42
CA GLU A 130 9.67 -12.46 19.54
C GLU A 130 8.49 -11.63 19.03
N HIS A 131 7.94 -11.97 17.87
CA HIS A 131 6.73 -11.32 17.35
C HIS A 131 5.52 -11.49 18.26
N LEU A 132 5.36 -12.66 18.91
CA LEU A 132 4.28 -12.91 19.87
C LEU A 132 4.43 -12.12 21.18
N VAL A 133 5.60 -11.57 21.49
CA VAL A 133 5.78 -10.69 22.65
C VAL A 133 5.24 -9.29 22.37
N ASP A 134 5.37 -8.79 21.14
CA ASP A 134 4.93 -7.44 20.74
C ASP A 134 3.79 -7.46 19.72
N VAL A 135 2.67 -8.12 20.06
CA VAL A 135 1.45 -8.12 19.22
C VAL A 135 0.53 -6.93 19.52
N SER A 136 0.79 -6.19 20.61
CA SER A 136 -0.14 -5.18 21.14
C SER A 136 -0.57 -4.15 20.10
N GLY A 137 0.39 -3.62 19.33
CA GLY A 137 0.12 -2.65 18.26
C GLY A 137 -0.58 -3.25 17.04
N GLU A 138 -0.35 -4.53 16.73
CA GLU A 138 -1.03 -5.22 15.62
C GLU A 138 -2.48 -5.57 15.97
N VAL A 139 -2.73 -5.98 17.22
CA VAL A 139 -4.08 -6.20 17.73
C VAL A 139 -4.88 -4.89 17.78
N ALA A 140 -4.25 -3.77 18.12
CA ALA A 140 -4.93 -2.47 18.08
C ALA A 140 -5.35 -2.13 16.64
N LYS A 141 -4.46 -2.31 15.66
CA LYS A 141 -4.76 -2.07 14.24
C LYS A 141 -5.88 -2.95 13.71
N SER A 142 -5.99 -4.20 14.16
CA SER A 142 -7.06 -5.10 13.72
C SER A 142 -8.43 -4.75 14.30
N LYS A 143 -8.50 -3.90 15.32
CA LYS A 143 -9.76 -3.42 15.91
C LYS A 143 -10.29 -2.13 15.25
N VAL A 144 -9.55 -1.58 14.29
CA VAL A 144 -9.94 -0.40 13.52
C VAL A 144 -10.79 -0.83 12.32
N PRO A 145 -12.07 -0.40 12.21
CA PRO A 145 -12.95 -0.83 11.12
C PRO A 145 -12.47 -0.33 9.74
N GLN A 146 -12.09 -1.26 8.84
CA GLN A 146 -11.73 -0.97 7.45
C GLN A 146 -12.67 -1.65 6.45
N GLU A 147 -12.17 -2.53 5.58
CA GLU A 147 -12.93 -3.17 4.52
C GLU A 147 -13.66 -4.44 5.01
N SER A 148 -13.18 -5.06 6.11
CA SER A 148 -13.75 -6.29 6.68
C SER A 148 -14.82 -6.03 7.74
N ALA A 149 -15.07 -4.76 8.09
CA ALA A 149 -16.11 -4.32 9.03
C ALA A 149 -16.94 -3.14 8.46
N PRO A 150 -17.70 -3.33 7.37
CA PRO A 150 -18.39 -2.24 6.67
C PRO A 150 -19.50 -1.60 7.50
N VAL A 151 -20.18 -2.38 8.35
CA VAL A 151 -21.29 -1.88 9.19
C VAL A 151 -20.78 -0.89 10.23
N GLN A 152 -19.64 -1.18 10.85
CA GLN A 152 -19.05 -0.37 11.91
C GLN A 152 -18.32 0.85 11.35
N LYS A 153 -17.70 0.69 10.17
CA LYS A 153 -17.20 1.82 9.39
C LYS A 153 -18.32 2.79 8.99
N ALA A 154 -19.50 2.28 8.59
CA ALA A 154 -20.66 3.12 8.30
C ALA A 154 -21.17 3.87 9.54
N ARG A 155 -21.01 3.27 10.73
CA ARG A 155 -21.36 3.87 12.03
C ARG A 155 -20.28 4.82 12.59
N LYS A 156 -19.16 5.03 11.89
CA LYS A 156 -18.03 5.88 12.31
C LYS A 156 -17.50 5.52 13.70
N ILE A 157 -17.37 4.22 13.97
CA ILE A 157 -16.71 3.72 15.17
C ILE A 157 -15.20 3.72 14.91
N ASP A 158 -14.43 4.37 15.77
CA ASP A 158 -12.97 4.48 15.61
C ASP A 158 -12.27 3.17 15.98
N GLU A 159 -12.63 2.57 17.12
CA GLU A 159 -12.11 1.28 17.57
C GLU A 159 -13.23 0.46 18.25
N ASP A 160 -13.31 -0.84 17.96
CA ASP A 160 -14.22 -1.76 18.66
C ASP A 160 -13.47 -3.05 19.00
N ALA A 161 -13.42 -3.39 20.29
CA ALA A 161 -12.75 -4.60 20.76
C ALA A 161 -13.40 -5.90 20.28
N SER A 162 -14.66 -5.85 19.83
CA SER A 162 -15.41 -7.00 19.30
C SER A 162 -15.20 -7.25 17.80
N ILE A 163 -14.46 -6.36 17.12
CA ILE A 163 -14.21 -6.47 15.67
C ILE A 163 -12.80 -7.00 15.43
N TYR A 164 -12.68 -7.78 14.37
CA TYR A 164 -11.40 -8.18 13.81
C TYR A 164 -11.32 -7.82 12.32
N ASP A 165 -10.32 -7.02 11.95
CA ASP A 165 -10.03 -6.57 10.59
C ASP A 165 -8.57 -6.86 10.21
N ASP A 166 -8.38 -7.78 9.26
CA ASP A 166 -7.09 -8.22 8.73
C ASP A 166 -6.69 -7.52 7.42
N THR A 167 -7.41 -6.46 7.03
CA THR A 167 -7.27 -5.81 5.72
C THR A 167 -5.82 -5.40 5.43
N ASP A 168 -5.10 -4.86 6.43
CA ASP A 168 -3.72 -4.41 6.25
C ASP A 168 -2.73 -5.57 6.05
N PHE A 169 -2.96 -6.70 6.73
CA PHE A 169 -2.20 -7.92 6.52
C PHE A 169 -2.40 -8.46 5.09
N TYR A 170 -3.64 -8.49 4.60
CA TYR A 170 -3.93 -8.89 3.23
C TYR A 170 -3.29 -7.97 2.18
N LYS A 171 -3.33 -6.64 2.40
CA LYS A 171 -2.63 -5.67 1.54
C LYS A 171 -1.13 -5.95 1.49
N ARG A 172 -0.50 -6.26 2.63
CA ARG A 172 0.93 -6.58 2.70
C ARG A 172 1.27 -7.86 1.94
N LEU A 173 0.46 -8.92 2.08
CA LEU A 173 0.61 -10.16 1.32
C LEU A 173 0.49 -9.93 -0.19
N LEU A 174 -0.48 -9.12 -0.61
CA LEU A 174 -0.66 -8.76 -2.01
C LEU A 174 0.56 -8.02 -2.56
N LEU A 175 1.10 -7.06 -1.79
CA LEU A 175 2.32 -6.33 -2.16
C LEU A 175 3.49 -7.28 -2.36
N VAL A 176 3.75 -8.18 -1.40
CA VAL A 176 4.84 -9.17 -1.51
C VAL A 176 4.66 -10.06 -2.74
N LEU A 177 3.43 -10.49 -3.04
CA LEU A 177 3.14 -11.30 -4.22
C LEU A 177 3.42 -10.52 -5.52
N LEU A 178 3.00 -9.25 -5.58
CA LEU A 178 3.24 -8.39 -6.73
C LEU A 178 4.74 -8.11 -6.93
N GLU A 179 5.48 -7.86 -5.85
CA GLU A 179 6.94 -7.68 -5.88
C GLU A 179 7.64 -8.95 -6.39
N GLN A 180 7.26 -10.12 -5.90
CA GLN A 180 7.81 -11.40 -6.36
C GLN A 180 7.56 -11.64 -7.86
N ARG A 181 6.35 -11.31 -8.34
CA ARG A 181 6.02 -11.44 -9.76
C ARG A 181 6.70 -10.38 -10.64
N GLY A 182 6.86 -9.16 -10.13
CA GLY A 182 7.58 -8.08 -10.79
C GLY A 182 9.06 -8.41 -11.00
N ASN A 183 9.70 -9.03 -10.00
CA ASN A 183 11.11 -9.41 -10.07
C ASN A 183 11.41 -10.59 -11.00
N SER A 184 10.43 -11.43 -11.35
CA SER A 184 10.60 -12.50 -12.36
C SER A 184 10.45 -12.00 -13.80
N ALA A 185 9.95 -10.78 -14.04
CA ALA A 185 9.92 -10.18 -15.35
C ALA A 185 11.23 -9.43 -15.61
N THR A 186 12.05 -9.97 -16.50
CA THR A 186 13.40 -9.48 -16.87
C THR A 186 13.44 -8.12 -17.60
N ASN A 187 12.48 -7.22 -17.36
CA ASN A 187 12.45 -5.89 -17.97
C ASN A 187 12.21 -4.80 -16.90
N GLY A 188 13.31 -4.29 -16.35
CA GLY A 188 13.53 -2.84 -16.19
C GLY A 188 12.49 -1.99 -15.44
N GLY A 189 11.87 -2.48 -14.38
CA GLY A 189 11.04 -1.65 -13.52
C GLY A 189 10.85 -2.27 -12.15
N VAL A 190 11.74 -1.94 -11.21
CA VAL A 190 11.53 -2.25 -9.80
C VAL A 190 10.35 -1.41 -9.33
N ILE A 191 9.14 -1.96 -9.42
CA ILE A 191 7.97 -1.38 -8.80
C ILE A 191 8.07 -1.67 -7.30
N GLN A 192 8.86 -0.86 -6.58
CA GLN A 192 8.73 -0.72 -5.13
C GLN A 192 7.40 0.02 -4.88
N LEU A 193 6.29 -0.72 -4.85
CA LEU A 193 5.01 -0.16 -4.39
C LEU A 193 5.09 -0.05 -2.86
N ALA A 194 5.34 1.15 -2.35
CA ALA A 194 5.16 1.37 -0.92
C ALA A 194 3.66 1.20 -0.58
N PRO A 195 3.30 0.73 0.63
CA PRO A 195 1.89 0.59 1.03
C PRO A 195 1.06 1.88 0.88
N ALA A 196 1.70 3.04 0.97
CA ALA A 196 1.08 4.36 0.71
C ALA A 196 0.67 4.55 -0.76
N ASP A 197 1.47 4.04 -1.70
CA ASP A 197 1.23 4.20 -3.14
C ASP A 197 -0.01 3.46 -3.61
N LEU A 198 -0.34 2.31 -3.00
CA LEU A 198 -1.57 1.57 -3.30
C LEU A 198 -2.84 2.32 -2.86
N GLN A 199 -2.77 3.07 -1.75
CA GLN A 199 -3.89 3.91 -1.33
C GLN A 199 -4.03 5.12 -2.27
N GLU A 200 -2.93 5.75 -2.66
CA GLU A 200 -2.95 6.82 -3.66
C GLU A 200 -3.44 6.37 -5.03
N LEU A 201 -3.10 5.15 -5.47
CA LEU A 201 -3.57 4.60 -6.75
C LEU A 201 -5.08 4.37 -6.76
N LYS A 202 -5.69 4.04 -5.62
CA LYS A 202 -7.16 3.98 -5.49
C LYS A 202 -7.78 5.38 -5.53
N VAL A 203 -7.13 6.40 -4.96
CA VAL A 203 -7.60 7.80 -5.00
C VAL A 203 -7.49 8.40 -6.41
N LYS A 204 -6.42 8.08 -7.16
CA LYS A 204 -6.18 8.53 -8.55
C LYS A 204 -7.22 7.99 -9.56
N LYS A 205 -8.03 6.99 -9.19
CA LYS A 205 -9.15 6.49 -10.01
C LYS A 205 -10.42 7.35 -9.93
N LYS A 206 -10.52 8.29 -8.99
CA LYS A 206 -11.47 9.40 -9.14
C LYS A 206 -10.95 10.24 -10.30
N ARG A 207 -11.55 10.08 -11.47
CA ARG A 207 -11.14 10.77 -12.71
C ARG A 207 -10.90 12.24 -12.38
N ALA A 208 -9.64 12.66 -12.43
CA ALA A 208 -9.31 14.07 -12.33
C ALA A 208 -10.17 14.81 -13.34
N ASN A 209 -10.70 15.98 -12.94
CA ASN A 209 -11.49 16.81 -13.84
C ASN A 209 -10.60 17.27 -15.01
N VAL A 210 -10.59 16.50 -16.09
CA VAL A 210 -9.77 16.78 -17.28
C VAL A 210 -10.46 17.90 -18.06
N ASP A 211 -9.75 19.02 -18.24
CA ASP A 211 -10.18 20.13 -19.07
C ASP A 211 -10.32 19.64 -20.53
N THR A 212 -11.55 19.36 -20.96
CA THR A 212 -11.86 18.81 -22.30
C THR A 212 -11.52 19.80 -23.41
N LYS A 213 -11.51 21.11 -23.12
CA LYS A 213 -11.08 22.16 -24.05
C LYS A 213 -9.56 22.26 -24.19
N ALA A 214 -8.79 21.63 -23.29
CA ALA A 214 -7.34 21.55 -23.41
C ALA A 214 -6.86 20.49 -24.42
N SER A 215 -7.76 19.63 -24.90
CA SER A 215 -7.42 18.67 -25.96
C SER A 215 -7.29 19.38 -27.32
N LYS A 216 -6.24 19.01 -28.07
CA LYS A 216 -5.97 19.50 -29.44
C LYS A 216 -5.69 21.02 -29.55
N GLY A 217 -4.99 21.60 -28.58
CA GLY A 217 -4.40 22.94 -28.70
C GLY A 217 -5.38 24.12 -28.73
N ARG A 218 -6.67 23.90 -28.39
CA ARG A 218 -7.70 24.95 -28.41
C ARG A 218 -7.60 25.96 -27.26
N LYS A 219 -6.67 25.73 -26.32
CA LYS A 219 -6.37 26.61 -25.18
C LYS A 219 -4.86 26.72 -25.04
N LEU A 220 -4.35 27.95 -24.98
CA LEU A 220 -2.93 28.22 -24.75
C LEU A 220 -2.56 27.77 -23.34
N ARG A 221 -1.47 27.00 -23.23
CA ARG A 221 -0.90 26.56 -21.96
C ARG A 221 0.53 27.05 -21.88
N TYR A 222 0.83 27.76 -20.81
CA TYR A 222 2.19 28.17 -20.48
C TYR A 222 2.90 27.01 -19.78
N HIS A 223 3.30 26.02 -20.57
CA HIS A 223 4.13 24.92 -20.09
C HIS A 223 5.45 24.92 -20.85
N VAL A 224 6.55 24.76 -20.12
CA VAL A 224 7.88 24.73 -20.70
C VAL A 224 8.07 23.39 -21.42
N HIS A 225 8.31 23.43 -22.72
CA HIS A 225 8.59 22.25 -23.52
C HIS A 225 10.10 21.99 -23.56
N GLU A 226 10.59 20.96 -22.87
CA GLU A 226 12.02 20.65 -22.75
C GLU A 226 12.74 20.52 -24.11
N LYS A 227 12.08 19.94 -25.12
CA LYS A 227 12.66 19.79 -26.47
C LYS A 227 12.79 21.09 -27.26
N LEU A 228 11.99 22.11 -26.91
CA LEU A 228 11.99 23.42 -27.57
C LEU A 228 12.82 24.44 -26.78
N GLN A 229 13.30 24.07 -25.59
CA GLN A 229 14.21 24.89 -24.82
C GLN A 229 15.54 25.03 -25.57
N ASN A 230 16.07 26.25 -25.64
CA ASN A 230 17.33 26.58 -26.32
C ASN A 230 17.36 26.22 -27.82
N PHE A 231 16.20 26.20 -28.50
CA PHE A 231 16.13 25.84 -29.92
C PHE A 231 16.89 26.83 -30.82
N MET A 232 16.88 28.11 -30.49
CA MET A 232 17.64 29.17 -31.16
C MET A 232 18.22 30.13 -30.15
N MET A 233 19.36 30.74 -30.50
CA MET A 233 19.93 31.85 -29.75
C MET A 233 19.23 33.16 -30.16
N PRO A 234 19.00 34.10 -29.23
CA PRO A 234 18.59 35.46 -29.58
C PRO A 234 19.62 36.06 -30.55
N ASP A 235 19.15 36.55 -31.69
CA ASP A 235 19.97 37.28 -32.66
C ASP A 235 19.50 38.74 -32.69
N ASP A 236 20.40 39.64 -32.31
CA ASP A 236 20.15 41.09 -32.26
C ASP A 236 20.61 41.75 -33.56
N SER A 237 20.28 41.16 -34.71
CA SER A 237 20.63 41.67 -36.05
C SER A 237 19.76 42.85 -36.50
N LEU A 238 19.37 43.72 -35.56
CA LEU A 238 18.65 44.94 -35.89
C LEU A 238 19.60 45.98 -36.48
N SER A 239 19.30 46.44 -37.70
CA SER A 239 20.03 47.53 -38.34
C SER A 239 19.65 48.91 -37.80
N TRP A 240 18.49 49.03 -37.14
CA TRP A 240 17.97 50.29 -36.59
C TRP A 240 18.31 50.39 -35.10
N HIS A 241 18.71 51.58 -34.67
CA HIS A 241 18.94 51.86 -33.25
C HIS A 241 17.61 52.01 -32.52
N GLY A 242 17.55 51.63 -31.24
CA GLY A 242 16.33 51.69 -30.43
C GLY A 242 15.62 53.05 -30.48
N ARG A 243 16.39 54.15 -30.45
CA ARG A 243 15.85 55.51 -30.59
C ARG A 243 15.08 55.75 -31.89
N GLN A 244 15.60 55.25 -33.01
CA GLN A 244 14.95 55.39 -34.32
C GLN A 244 13.64 54.61 -34.38
N ILE A 245 13.60 53.46 -33.71
CA ILE A 245 12.40 52.61 -33.60
C ILE A 245 11.34 53.31 -32.75
N ASP A 246 11.73 53.89 -31.63
CA ASP A 246 10.83 54.62 -30.73
C ASP A 246 10.27 55.90 -31.38
N GLU A 247 11.11 56.65 -32.11
CA GLU A 247 10.69 57.81 -32.90
C GLU A 247 9.73 57.40 -34.04
N PHE A 248 10.02 56.28 -34.72
CA PHE A 248 9.13 55.74 -35.74
C PHE A 248 7.76 55.35 -35.18
N PHE A 249 7.71 54.57 -34.11
CA PHE A 249 6.44 54.11 -33.52
C PHE A 249 5.68 55.22 -32.80
N SER A 250 6.36 56.24 -32.29
CA SER A 250 5.69 57.42 -31.73
C SER A 250 5.10 58.32 -32.83
N SER A 251 5.70 58.37 -34.01
CA SER A 251 5.17 59.11 -35.18
C SER A 251 4.09 58.32 -35.95
N LEU A 252 4.04 57.00 -35.76
CA LEU A 252 3.11 56.10 -36.45
C LEU A 252 1.65 56.47 -36.10
N MET A 253 0.84 56.69 -37.13
CA MET A 253 -0.57 57.14 -37.03
C MET A 253 -0.78 58.61 -36.61
N GLY A 254 0.22 59.46 -36.84
CA GLY A 254 0.01 60.92 -36.90
C GLY A 254 -0.06 61.62 -35.53
N GLN A 255 0.24 60.92 -34.45
CA GLN A 255 0.40 61.55 -33.14
C GLN A 255 1.86 61.97 -32.96
N LYS A 256 2.24 63.13 -33.49
CA LYS A 256 3.49 63.77 -33.07
C LYS A 256 3.42 63.96 -31.55
N ARG A 257 4.07 63.10 -30.76
CA ARG A 257 4.27 63.37 -29.34
C ARG A 257 5.06 64.68 -29.29
N ARG A 258 4.38 65.76 -28.90
CA ARG A 258 5.04 67.00 -28.50
C ARG A 258 5.97 66.59 -27.36
N MET A 259 7.26 66.56 -27.66
CA MET A 259 8.35 66.23 -26.75
C MET A 259 8.04 66.84 -25.38
N LEU A 260 7.83 65.98 -24.39
CA LEU A 260 7.94 66.37 -23.00
C LEU A 260 9.43 66.32 -22.67
N ASP A 261 10.15 67.32 -23.16
CA ASP A 261 11.48 67.65 -22.69
C ASP A 261 11.61 69.18 -22.78
N GLU A 262 11.01 69.86 -21.79
CA GLU A 262 11.45 71.20 -21.45
C GLU A 262 12.80 71.07 -20.75
N GLN A 263 13.89 71.06 -21.54
CA GLN A 263 15.18 71.73 -21.27
C GLN A 263 16.30 71.18 -22.17
N SER A 264 16.45 71.76 -23.35
CA SER A 264 17.77 72.19 -23.84
C SER A 264 17.59 73.10 -25.05
N GLU A 265 18.25 74.24 -24.99
CA GLU A 265 18.21 75.36 -25.91
C GLU A 265 18.73 75.01 -27.32
N ASP A 266 18.14 75.69 -28.30
CA ASP A 266 18.55 75.98 -29.68
C ASP A 266 19.91 75.42 -30.17
N GLU A 267 19.88 74.47 -31.10
CA GLU A 267 20.87 74.33 -32.19
C GLU A 267 20.18 73.85 -33.47
N GLU A 268 20.74 74.26 -34.60
CA GLU A 268 20.07 74.60 -35.86
C GLU A 268 19.55 73.41 -36.69
N ASP A 269 18.46 73.68 -37.42
CA ASP A 269 17.88 72.88 -38.51
C ASP A 269 18.89 72.73 -39.67
N GLU A 270 19.63 71.61 -39.73
CA GLU A 270 20.16 71.10 -41.00
C GLU A 270 20.00 69.58 -41.12
N GLY A 271 19.20 69.16 -42.11
CA GLY A 271 19.28 67.81 -42.67
C GLY A 271 18.16 66.83 -42.33
N MET A 272 16.89 67.26 -42.28
CA MET A 272 15.78 66.29 -42.20
C MET A 272 15.60 65.57 -43.55
N ILE A 273 16.20 64.39 -43.68
CA ILE A 273 16.00 63.52 -44.84
C ILE A 273 14.54 63.04 -44.85
N PRO A 274 13.78 63.24 -45.94
CA PRO A 274 12.39 62.78 -46.02
C PRO A 274 12.31 61.25 -45.88
N VAL A 275 11.33 60.78 -45.12
CA VAL A 275 11.07 59.35 -44.79
C VAL A 275 11.08 58.43 -46.03
N SER A 276 10.75 58.96 -47.21
CA SER A 276 10.82 58.26 -48.49
C SER A 276 12.24 57.82 -48.91
N GLN A 277 13.29 58.38 -48.33
CA GLN A 277 14.69 58.02 -48.65
C GLN A 277 15.30 56.98 -47.70
N LEU A 278 14.67 56.70 -46.55
CA LEU A 278 15.12 55.67 -45.59
C LEU A 278 14.93 54.23 -46.10
N PHE A 279 14.06 54.02 -47.09
CA PHE A 279 13.73 52.69 -47.62
C PHE A 279 14.43 52.35 -48.93
N ARG A 280 15.40 53.17 -49.38
CA ARG A 280 16.12 52.91 -50.64
C ARG A 280 17.39 52.08 -50.37
N ASN A 281 17.21 50.76 -50.42
CA ASN A 281 18.18 49.72 -50.76
C ASN A 281 19.64 49.91 -50.30
N VAL A 282 20.02 49.16 -49.26
CA VAL A 282 21.37 48.60 -49.18
C VAL A 282 21.25 47.13 -49.60
N ALA A 283 21.45 46.90 -50.90
CA ALA A 283 21.81 45.57 -51.38
C ALA A 283 23.28 45.34 -50.97
N VAL A 284 23.53 44.35 -50.13
CA VAL A 284 24.88 43.86 -49.84
C VAL A 284 24.93 42.39 -50.22
N ALA A 285 25.97 42.08 -50.98
CA ALA A 285 26.35 40.76 -51.48
C ALA A 285 26.79 39.81 -50.35
#